data_AF-D4JWE7-F1
#
_entry.id   AF-D4JWE7-F1
#
_cell.length_a   1.000
_cell.length_b   1.000
_cell.length_c   1.000
_cell.angle_alpha   90.00
_cell.angle_beta   90.00
_cell.angle_gamma   90.00
#
_symmetry.space_group_name_H-M   'P 1'
#
loop_
_entity.id
_entity.type
_entity.pdbx_description
1 polymer ?
#
loop_
_entity_poly.entity_id
_entity_poly.type
_entity_poly.pdbx_seq_one_letter_code
_entity_poly.pdbx_strand_id
1 'polypeptide(L)'
;MKKLTKTTALILSALMLFGCTSNSATGSVGDTTPPVENSVTDSKNESSATDNSSATDNTSKESEENLVKNIEGYQTFSYDKDKYEITNEYIYSNTYRNLYSRYLPVEPNLDDLYKETIDVKSSELVALKCRVAGDSYVIIDGKCGETLIMKPFLSLIYTPVVIEEVVDSNNGKCLYNKGDILYIRESYRITEQYNDRSLNFVQKAEENLKAQFENKSGEFDSSHYSEIEKKYYDGQMEYYNTLRRGNGRYIQTTWNPVFLQKGQSYLIFADNDTTANEVEGNIYNSAYPIVFDLEQSKPSVLKSERKDDGVFTASYAYRYQWKILKEKYGEHFKS
;
A
#
# COMPACT_ATOMS: atom_id res chain seq x y z
N MET A 1 -26.70 26.41 -35.45
CA MET A 1 -27.37 27.58 -34.83
C MET A 1 -28.43 27.08 -33.85
N LYS A 2 -28.55 27.71 -32.67
CA LYS A 2 -29.71 27.82 -31.73
C LYS A 2 -30.78 26.69 -31.72
N LYS A 3 -31.22 26.18 -30.57
CA LYS A 3 -31.60 26.93 -29.34
C LYS A 3 -31.65 26.01 -28.10
N LEU A 4 -31.29 26.54 -26.93
CA LEU A 4 -31.60 25.92 -25.62
C LEU A 4 -33.07 26.15 -25.24
N THR A 5 -33.60 25.28 -24.36
CA THR A 5 -34.69 25.63 -23.45
C THR A 5 -34.32 25.16 -22.03
N LYS A 6 -34.27 26.09 -21.07
CA LYS A 6 -34.19 25.78 -19.63
C LYS A 6 -35.60 25.53 -19.10
N THR A 7 -35.74 24.62 -18.13
CA THR A 7 -36.73 24.77 -17.04
C THR A 7 -36.13 24.24 -15.74
N THR A 8 -36.18 25.06 -14.69
CA THR A 8 -35.77 24.71 -13.32
C THR A 8 -37.01 24.32 -12.53
N ALA A 9 -36.90 23.32 -11.65
CA ALA A 9 -37.86 23.09 -10.58
C ALA A 9 -37.13 22.63 -9.30
N LEU A 10 -36.91 23.56 -8.37
CA LEU A 10 -36.68 23.23 -6.96
C LEU A 10 -38.01 22.72 -6.39
N ILE A 11 -37.99 21.64 -5.61
CA ILE A 11 -39.00 21.43 -4.56
C ILE A 11 -38.29 21.18 -3.24
N LEU A 12 -38.59 22.10 -2.33
CA LEU A 12 -38.19 22.12 -0.93
C LEU A 12 -39.24 21.35 -0.12
N SER A 13 -38.83 20.43 0.75
CA SER A 13 -39.70 19.88 1.80
C SER A 13 -39.04 20.07 3.16
N ALA A 14 -39.71 20.85 4.01
CA ALA A 14 -39.13 21.37 5.24
C ALA A 14 -39.33 20.44 6.45
N LEU A 15 -38.39 20.60 7.37
CA LEU A 15 -38.40 20.25 8.78
C LEU A 15 -39.79 20.36 9.47
N MET A 16 -40.13 19.36 10.30
CA MET A 16 -41.06 19.50 11.43
C MET A 16 -40.49 18.75 12.64
N LEU A 17 -40.14 19.48 13.70
CA LEU A 17 -39.92 18.92 15.04
C LEU A 17 -41.25 18.74 15.78
N PHE A 18 -41.31 17.80 16.72
CA PHE A 18 -41.99 17.79 18.04
C PHE A 18 -42.05 16.30 18.50
N GLY A 19 -41.73 15.87 19.73
CA GLY A 19 -41.13 16.54 20.90
C GLY A 19 -41.39 15.71 22.18
N CYS A 20 -40.42 15.68 23.13
CA CYS A 20 -40.57 15.23 24.55
C CYS A 20 -40.87 13.72 24.79
N THR A 21 -40.49 13.03 25.88
CA THR A 21 -39.75 13.28 27.17
C THR A 21 -39.20 11.89 27.64
N SER A 22 -38.36 11.66 28.68
CA SER A 22 -38.21 12.26 30.03
C SER A 22 -36.89 11.88 30.74
N ASN A 23 -36.60 12.58 31.86
CA ASN A 23 -35.36 12.65 32.65
C ASN A 23 -34.85 11.41 33.40
N SER A 24 -33.58 11.48 33.84
CA SER A 24 -33.20 11.33 35.26
C SER A 24 -32.11 12.36 35.67
N ALA A 25 -32.16 12.87 36.91
CA ALA A 25 -31.20 13.84 37.50
C ALA A 25 -30.01 13.12 38.20
N THR A 26 -28.90 13.70 38.70
CA THR A 26 -28.53 15.01 39.34
C THR A 26 -27.03 15.34 39.06
N GLY A 27 -26.39 16.48 39.43
CA GLY A 27 -26.73 17.70 40.20
C GLY A 27 -25.46 18.49 40.62
N SER A 28 -25.60 19.53 41.47
CA SER A 28 -24.55 20.44 42.03
C SER A 28 -23.84 21.35 41.00
N VAL A 29 -24.07 22.67 40.94
CA VAL A 29 -23.71 23.75 41.91
C VAL A 29 -22.19 23.78 42.18
N GLY A 30 -21.41 24.84 41.91
CA GLY A 30 -21.69 26.15 41.30
C GLY A 30 -21.27 27.32 42.20
N ASP A 31 -20.25 28.09 41.79
CA ASP A 31 -19.92 29.43 42.34
C ASP A 31 -19.13 30.28 41.33
N THR A 32 -19.06 31.60 41.53
CA THR A 32 -18.88 32.61 40.48
C THR A 32 -17.91 33.75 40.83
N THR A 33 -17.03 34.12 39.85
CA THR A 33 -16.48 35.47 39.57
C THR A 33 -15.51 36.16 40.56
N PRO A 34 -14.71 37.19 40.16
CA PRO A 34 -13.89 37.31 38.92
C PRO A 34 -12.45 37.89 39.25
N PRO A 35 -11.75 38.80 38.51
CA PRO A 35 -10.28 38.74 38.41
C PRO A 35 -9.51 39.90 39.09
N VAL A 36 -8.17 39.83 39.11
CA VAL A 36 -7.27 40.95 39.48
C VAL A 36 -6.08 41.04 38.51
N GLU A 37 -5.66 42.26 38.19
CA GLU A 37 -4.67 42.62 37.17
C GLU A 37 -3.20 42.69 37.66
N ASN A 38 -2.30 42.83 36.68
CA ASN A 38 -1.00 43.53 36.73
C ASN A 38 0.17 42.96 37.55
N SER A 39 1.24 42.61 36.82
CA SER A 39 2.46 43.45 36.87
C SER A 39 3.29 43.36 35.59
N VAL A 40 3.72 44.54 35.11
CA VAL A 40 4.67 44.73 34.00
C VAL A 40 6.09 44.72 34.57
N THR A 41 7.05 44.14 33.85
CA THR A 41 8.44 44.60 33.88
C THR A 41 9.12 44.45 32.52
N ASP A 42 9.58 45.57 31.97
CA ASP A 42 10.45 45.62 30.80
C ASP A 42 11.84 45.06 31.09
N SER A 43 12.48 44.48 30.07
CA SER A 43 13.94 44.48 29.94
C SER A 43 14.35 44.34 28.47
N LYS A 44 14.83 45.45 27.89
CA LYS A 44 15.52 45.44 26.59
C LYS A 44 16.85 44.69 26.70
N ASN A 45 17.19 43.94 25.66
CA ASN A 45 18.55 44.00 25.12
C ASN A 45 18.52 43.81 23.60
N GLU A 46 19.38 44.54 22.89
CA GLU A 46 19.49 44.53 21.43
C GLU A 46 20.64 43.62 20.96
N SER A 47 20.79 43.55 19.63
CA SER A 47 21.86 42.95 18.82
C SER A 47 21.63 41.49 18.41
N SER A 48 21.86 41.05 17.16
CA SER A 48 21.83 41.63 15.81
C SER A 48 22.52 40.61 14.90
N ALA A 49 21.79 39.95 14.00
CA ALA A 49 22.37 39.33 12.80
C ALA A 49 21.26 39.02 11.78
N THR A 50 21.50 39.43 10.53
CA THR A 50 21.00 38.91 9.25
C THR A 50 20.73 37.39 9.27
N ASP A 51 19.69 36.86 8.64
CA ASP A 51 19.54 36.86 7.17
C ASP A 51 18.09 36.91 6.67
N ASN A 52 17.89 37.62 5.56
CA ASN A 52 16.57 37.87 4.97
C ASN A 52 16.17 36.77 3.97
N SER A 53 15.87 35.58 4.49
CA SER A 53 15.18 34.53 3.72
C SER A 53 13.67 34.81 3.75
N SER A 54 13.05 35.00 2.58
CA SER A 54 11.61 35.23 2.45
C SER A 54 10.82 33.95 2.69
N ALA A 55 10.69 33.54 3.94
CA ALA A 55 9.75 32.52 4.36
C ALA A 55 8.33 32.97 4.00
N THR A 56 7.74 32.32 2.99
CA THR A 56 6.33 32.49 2.68
C THR A 56 5.56 31.58 3.64
N ASP A 57 5.04 32.15 4.72
CA ASP A 57 4.23 31.45 5.73
C ASP A 57 2.89 30.95 5.14
N ASN A 58 2.96 29.86 4.37
CA ASN A 58 1.79 29.04 4.05
C ASN A 58 1.44 28.20 5.28
N THR A 59 0.84 28.86 6.27
CA THR A 59 0.29 28.26 7.49
C THR A 59 -1.04 27.53 7.23
N SER A 60 -1.05 26.66 6.22
CA SER A 60 -1.96 25.52 6.22
C SER A 60 -1.32 24.41 7.06
N LYS A 61 -1.89 24.13 8.23
CA LYS A 61 -1.66 22.85 8.92
C LYS A 61 -2.33 21.74 8.09
N GLU A 62 -1.68 21.35 6.99
CA GLU A 62 -1.84 20.00 6.44
C GLU A 62 -1.55 19.05 7.62
N SER A 63 -2.46 18.11 7.90
CA SER A 63 -2.23 17.14 8.97
C SER A 63 -0.97 16.33 8.65
N GLU A 64 -0.09 16.15 9.63
CA GLU A 64 1.16 15.38 9.48
C GLU A 64 0.94 13.92 9.03
N GLU A 65 -0.31 13.47 9.01
CA GLU A 65 -0.78 12.12 8.65
C GLU A 65 -0.85 11.82 7.14
N ASN A 66 -0.79 12.82 6.25
CA ASN A 66 -0.77 12.64 4.80
C ASN A 66 0.19 13.64 4.14
N LEU A 67 1.43 13.22 3.88
CA LEU A 67 2.44 14.04 3.19
C LEU A 67 2.28 14.04 1.66
N VAL A 68 1.37 13.21 1.15
CA VAL A 68 1.10 13.03 -0.28
C VAL A 68 0.11 14.07 -0.79
N LYS A 69 0.53 14.86 -1.77
CA LYS A 69 -0.29 15.93 -2.37
C LYS A 69 -1.05 15.42 -3.59
N ASN A 70 -2.19 16.03 -3.88
CA ASN A 70 -2.99 15.82 -5.09
C ASN A 70 -3.59 14.41 -5.28
N ILE A 71 -4.10 13.78 -4.21
CA ILE A 71 -4.81 12.49 -4.30
C ILE A 71 -6.26 12.58 -4.83
N GLU A 72 -6.76 13.76 -5.19
CA GLU A 72 -8.15 13.93 -5.65
C GLU A 72 -8.38 13.22 -6.99
N GLY A 73 -9.35 12.30 -7.04
CA GLY A 73 -9.63 11.47 -8.21
C GLY A 73 -8.75 10.21 -8.35
N TYR A 74 -7.78 10.01 -7.46
CA TYR A 74 -6.95 8.79 -7.41
C TYR A 74 -7.70 7.68 -6.69
N GLN A 75 -7.49 6.43 -7.12
CA GLN A 75 -8.01 5.28 -6.40
C GLN A 75 -7.02 4.85 -5.33
N THR A 76 -7.35 5.09 -4.06
CA THR A 76 -6.51 4.70 -2.93
C THR A 76 -7.05 3.47 -2.20
N PHE A 77 -6.15 2.84 -1.42
CA PHE A 77 -6.37 1.68 -0.57
C PHE A 77 -5.48 1.79 0.68
N SER A 78 -6.03 1.50 1.85
CA SER A 78 -5.24 1.25 3.06
C SER A 78 -5.56 -0.13 3.59
N TYR A 79 -4.55 -0.83 4.11
CA TYR A 79 -4.76 -2.14 4.73
C TYR A 79 -5.45 -1.99 6.08
N ASP A 80 -6.58 -2.68 6.23
CA ASP A 80 -7.27 -2.89 7.50
C ASP A 80 -7.43 -4.38 7.73
N LYS A 81 -6.75 -4.89 8.77
CA LYS A 81 -6.76 -6.31 9.18
C LYS A 81 -8.16 -6.82 9.56
N ASP A 82 -9.06 -5.93 9.95
CA ASP A 82 -10.41 -6.26 10.41
C ASP A 82 -11.43 -6.17 9.24
N LYS A 83 -11.04 -5.56 8.10
CA LYS A 83 -11.77 -5.55 6.82
C LYS A 83 -11.36 -6.70 5.89
N TYR A 84 -10.08 -7.02 5.81
CA TYR A 84 -9.55 -7.90 4.74
C TYR A 84 -9.05 -9.27 5.20
N GLU A 85 -9.42 -10.30 4.44
CA GLU A 85 -8.85 -11.64 4.54
C GLU A 85 -7.74 -11.83 3.49
N ILE A 86 -6.55 -12.26 3.94
CA ILE A 86 -5.45 -12.60 3.04
C ILE A 86 -5.67 -14.01 2.47
N THR A 87 -5.65 -14.13 1.15
CA THR A 87 -5.91 -15.38 0.44
C THR A 87 -4.99 -15.60 -0.75
N ASN A 88 -4.88 -16.86 -1.17
CA ASN A 88 -4.31 -17.31 -2.43
C ASN A 88 -4.80 -18.74 -2.72
N GLU A 89 -4.43 -19.27 -3.88
CA GLU A 89 -4.71 -20.65 -4.29
C GLU A 89 -4.40 -21.69 -3.19
N TYR A 90 -3.24 -21.57 -2.53
CA TYR A 90 -2.77 -22.52 -1.52
C TYR A 90 -3.56 -22.42 -0.21
N ILE A 91 -3.84 -21.19 0.25
CA ILE A 91 -4.71 -20.91 1.41
C ILE A 91 -6.11 -21.48 1.16
N TYR A 92 -6.68 -21.21 -0.02
CA TYR A 92 -8.04 -21.60 -0.38
C TYR A 92 -8.19 -23.12 -0.44
N SER A 93 -7.39 -23.76 -1.31
CA SER A 93 -7.41 -25.21 -1.55
C SER A 93 -6.90 -26.04 -0.38
N ASN A 94 -6.33 -25.41 0.66
CA ASN A 94 -5.60 -26.06 1.75
C ASN A 94 -4.48 -26.99 1.24
N THR A 95 -3.96 -26.75 0.03
CA THR A 95 -2.85 -27.52 -0.52
C THR A 95 -1.53 -26.93 -0.03
N TYR A 96 -0.98 -27.53 1.03
CA TYR A 96 0.36 -27.18 1.51
C TYR A 96 1.43 -27.63 0.49
N ARG A 97 1.65 -26.82 -0.54
CA ARG A 97 2.96 -26.77 -1.19
C ARG A 97 3.85 -25.92 -0.31
N ASN A 98 4.96 -26.50 0.13
CA ASN A 98 6.01 -25.76 0.81
C ASN A 98 6.61 -24.73 -0.18
N LEU A 99 6.07 -23.51 -0.18
CA LEU A 99 6.58 -22.40 -0.98
C LEU A 99 7.86 -21.80 -0.37
N TYR A 100 8.11 -22.03 0.92
CA TYR A 100 9.32 -21.58 1.61
C TYR A 100 10.63 -22.07 0.96
N SER A 101 10.59 -23.13 0.13
CA SER A 101 11.79 -23.64 -0.56
C SER A 101 11.91 -23.27 -2.04
N ARG A 102 10.96 -22.53 -2.63
CA ARG A 102 11.00 -22.20 -4.07
C ARG A 102 11.91 -21.03 -4.43
N TYR A 103 12.20 -20.15 -3.48
CA TYR A 103 13.08 -19.02 -3.68
C TYR A 103 14.30 -19.19 -2.78
N LEU A 104 15.45 -19.48 -3.39
CA LEU A 104 16.73 -19.49 -2.69
C LEU A 104 17.05 -18.03 -2.33
N PRO A 105 17.23 -17.69 -1.04
CA PRO A 105 17.55 -16.33 -0.68
C PRO A 105 18.95 -15.98 -1.16
N VAL A 106 19.07 -14.86 -1.86
CA VAL A 106 20.36 -14.20 -2.07
C VAL A 106 20.81 -13.49 -0.78
N GLU A 107 22.11 -13.30 -0.66
CA GLU A 107 22.70 -12.46 0.39
C GLU A 107 22.13 -11.03 0.29
N PRO A 108 21.68 -10.41 1.39
CA PRO A 108 21.00 -9.12 1.35
C PRO A 108 22.00 -7.94 1.31
N ASN A 109 22.89 -7.97 0.33
CA ASN A 109 23.77 -6.85 -0.03
C ASN A 109 23.27 -6.19 -1.34
N LEU A 110 23.65 -4.93 -1.58
CA LEU A 110 23.10 -4.14 -2.69
C LEU A 110 23.38 -4.77 -4.07
N ASP A 111 24.55 -5.37 -4.26
CA ASP A 111 24.98 -5.93 -5.55
C ASP A 111 24.28 -7.26 -5.89
N ASP A 112 23.97 -8.08 -4.89
CA ASP A 112 23.21 -9.33 -5.08
C ASP A 112 21.70 -9.10 -5.13
N LEU A 113 21.17 -8.22 -4.28
CA LEU A 113 19.75 -7.81 -4.34
C LEU A 113 19.41 -7.16 -5.69
N TYR A 114 20.33 -6.40 -6.28
CA TYR A 114 20.18 -5.81 -7.62
C TYR A 114 19.86 -6.87 -8.69
N LYS A 115 20.50 -8.04 -8.63
CA LYS A 115 20.32 -9.13 -9.62
C LYS A 115 18.94 -9.78 -9.56
N GLU A 116 18.25 -9.65 -8.42
CA GLU A 116 16.89 -10.15 -8.21
C GLU A 116 15.80 -9.13 -8.59
N THR A 117 16.18 -7.92 -9.02
CA THR A 117 15.24 -6.88 -9.43
C THR A 117 14.82 -7.05 -10.88
N ILE A 118 13.51 -6.90 -11.14
CA ILE A 118 12.89 -7.29 -12.43
C ILE A 118 12.66 -6.09 -13.36
N ASP A 119 12.56 -4.88 -12.81
CA ASP A 119 12.16 -3.65 -13.50
C ASP A 119 13.01 -2.47 -12.99
N VAL A 120 14.33 -2.62 -13.10
CA VAL A 120 15.35 -1.64 -12.68
C VAL A 120 15.57 -0.58 -13.75
N LYS A 121 15.57 0.69 -13.34
CA LYS A 121 15.91 1.84 -14.20
C LYS A 121 17.34 2.33 -13.99
N SER A 122 17.91 2.05 -12.82
CA SER A 122 19.32 2.31 -12.46
C SER A 122 20.15 1.02 -12.50
N SER A 123 21.48 1.15 -12.54
CA SER A 123 22.41 0.04 -12.33
C SER A 123 22.82 -0.15 -10.86
N GLU A 124 22.23 0.63 -9.95
CA GLU A 124 22.58 0.70 -8.53
C GLU A 124 21.32 0.57 -7.67
N LEU A 125 21.43 -0.15 -6.55
CA LEU A 125 20.44 -0.08 -5.45
C LEU A 125 20.97 0.76 -4.29
N VAL A 126 20.04 1.35 -3.54
CA VAL A 126 20.28 1.99 -2.26
C VAL A 126 19.37 1.40 -1.19
N ALA A 127 19.86 1.29 0.04
CA ALA A 127 19.08 0.94 1.20
C ALA A 127 18.56 2.22 1.87
N LEU A 128 17.24 2.31 2.02
CA LEU A 128 16.56 3.49 2.55
C LEU A 128 15.72 3.09 3.76
N LYS A 129 15.72 3.93 4.80
CA LYS A 129 14.73 3.90 5.86
C LYS A 129 13.61 4.85 5.49
N CYS A 130 12.42 4.32 5.27
CA CYS A 130 11.27 5.07 4.79
C CYS A 130 10.05 4.86 5.69
N ARG A 131 9.29 5.92 5.94
CA ARG A 131 7.99 5.87 6.64
C ARG A 131 6.86 5.91 5.64
N VAL A 132 5.81 5.09 5.83
CA VAL A 132 4.61 5.16 4.98
C VAL A 132 3.89 6.49 5.17
N ALA A 133 3.75 7.23 4.06
CA ALA A 133 3.39 8.66 4.03
C ALA A 133 1.92 8.95 3.70
N GLY A 134 1.16 7.91 3.34
CA GLY A 134 -0.24 8.02 2.92
C GLY A 134 -0.83 6.67 2.54
N ASP A 135 -2.01 6.70 1.93
CA ASP A 135 -2.72 5.52 1.47
C ASP A 135 -2.14 5.03 0.13
N SER A 136 -2.17 3.72 -0.10
CA SER A 136 -1.61 3.05 -1.28
C SER A 136 -2.42 3.36 -2.54
N TYR A 137 -1.75 3.58 -3.66
CA TYR A 137 -2.37 3.79 -4.97
C TYR A 137 -2.74 2.44 -5.60
N VAL A 138 -3.99 2.31 -6.03
CA VAL A 138 -4.51 1.13 -6.71
C VAL A 138 -4.44 1.35 -8.21
N ILE A 139 -3.44 0.74 -8.84
CA ILE A 139 -3.26 0.87 -10.28
C ILE A 139 -3.89 -0.34 -10.97
N ILE A 140 -4.87 -0.08 -11.84
CA ILE A 140 -5.60 -1.08 -12.63
C ILE A 140 -5.42 -0.72 -14.09
N ASP A 141 -4.79 -1.64 -14.83
CA ASP A 141 -4.49 -1.53 -16.26
C ASP A 141 -3.82 -0.18 -16.60
N GLY A 142 -2.80 0.16 -15.81
CA GLY A 142 -2.02 1.39 -15.91
C GLY A 142 -2.67 2.66 -15.37
N LYS A 143 -3.94 2.63 -14.92
CA LYS A 143 -4.64 3.80 -14.36
C LYS A 143 -4.77 3.75 -12.84
N CYS A 144 -4.59 4.89 -12.17
CA CYS A 144 -5.03 5.09 -10.79
C CYS A 144 -6.26 6.01 -10.81
N GLY A 145 -7.43 5.48 -10.45
CA GLY A 145 -8.71 6.14 -10.73
C GLY A 145 -8.86 6.38 -12.24
N GLU A 146 -9.08 7.63 -12.65
CA GLU A 146 -9.12 7.99 -14.07
C GLU A 146 -7.76 8.39 -14.68
N THR A 147 -6.77 8.71 -13.85
CA THR A 147 -5.46 9.16 -14.31
C THR A 147 -4.64 7.99 -14.87
N LEU A 148 -4.11 8.13 -16.09
CA LEU A 148 -3.16 7.17 -16.64
C LEU A 148 -1.79 7.42 -16.02
N ILE A 149 -1.26 6.43 -15.30
CA ILE A 149 0.00 6.52 -14.56
C ILE A 149 1.10 5.75 -15.28
N MET A 150 0.84 4.53 -15.73
CA MET A 150 1.87 3.65 -16.27
C MET A 150 1.37 2.76 -17.41
N LYS A 151 2.25 1.90 -17.93
CA LYS A 151 1.93 1.01 -19.06
C LYS A 151 0.69 0.16 -18.73
N PRO A 152 -0.32 0.06 -19.63
CA PRO A 152 -1.62 -0.55 -19.32
C PRO A 152 -1.67 -2.04 -18.92
N PHE A 153 -0.53 -2.73 -18.84
CA PHE A 153 -0.44 -4.13 -18.42
C PHE A 153 0.03 -4.31 -16.96
N LEU A 154 0.32 -3.21 -16.26
CA LEU A 154 0.73 -3.20 -14.86
C LEU A 154 -0.48 -2.87 -13.98
N SER A 155 -0.98 -3.90 -13.27
CA SER A 155 -2.12 -3.81 -12.35
C SER A 155 -1.67 -4.29 -10.97
N LEU A 156 -1.29 -3.34 -10.11
CA LEU A 156 -0.44 -3.46 -8.92
C LEU A 156 -0.78 -2.38 -7.88
N ILE A 157 -0.33 -2.57 -6.65
CA ILE A 157 -0.43 -1.57 -5.58
C ILE A 157 0.91 -0.85 -5.42
N TYR A 158 0.85 0.47 -5.19
CA TYR A 158 2.03 1.30 -4.97
C TYR A 158 1.84 2.19 -3.73
N THR A 159 2.66 1.98 -2.71
CA THR A 159 2.48 2.66 -1.43
C THR A 159 3.45 3.83 -1.30
N PRO A 160 2.96 5.07 -1.06
CA PRO A 160 3.81 6.23 -0.90
C PRO A 160 4.57 6.17 0.43
N VAL A 161 5.88 6.37 0.37
CA VAL A 161 6.77 6.45 1.52
C VAL A 161 7.63 7.70 1.45
N VAL A 162 7.92 8.30 2.60
CA VAL A 162 8.88 9.40 2.74
C VAL A 162 10.20 8.85 3.26
N ILE A 163 11.33 9.26 2.66
CA ILE A 163 12.66 8.88 3.15
C ILE A 163 12.93 9.61 4.47
N GLU A 164 13.16 8.84 5.53
CA GLU A 164 13.64 9.36 6.81
C GLU A 164 15.17 9.48 6.84
N GLU A 165 15.85 8.56 6.14
CA GLU A 165 17.30 8.35 6.18
C GLU A 165 17.78 7.44 5.02
N VAL A 166 18.97 7.73 4.47
CA VAL A 166 19.70 6.85 3.55
C VAL A 166 20.62 5.96 4.38
N VAL A 167 20.40 4.65 4.35
CA VAL A 167 21.06 3.67 5.22
C VAL A 167 22.34 3.11 4.58
N ASP A 168 22.32 2.82 3.28
CA ASP A 168 23.49 2.33 2.54
C ASP A 168 23.37 2.70 1.05
N SER A 169 24.50 3.06 0.42
CA SER A 169 24.61 3.34 -1.01
C SER A 169 25.82 2.66 -1.67
N ASN A 170 26.41 1.65 -1.01
CA ASN A 170 27.64 0.96 -1.42
C ASN A 170 28.84 1.90 -1.66
N ASN A 171 28.91 3.01 -0.92
CA ASN A 171 29.81 4.16 -1.14
C ASN A 171 29.59 4.95 -2.44
N GLY A 172 28.57 4.58 -3.23
CA GLY A 172 28.08 5.36 -4.37
C GLY A 172 27.30 6.60 -3.94
N LYS A 173 27.01 7.48 -4.90
CA LYS A 173 26.20 8.69 -4.65
C LYS A 173 24.72 8.31 -4.67
N CYS A 174 24.06 8.32 -3.51
CA CYS A 174 22.59 8.30 -3.47
C CYS A 174 22.04 9.55 -4.18
N LEU A 175 21.07 9.36 -5.08
CA LEU A 175 20.37 10.45 -5.75
C LEU A 175 19.24 11.04 -4.90
N TYR A 176 18.74 10.27 -3.93
CA TYR A 176 17.68 10.66 -3.02
C TYR A 176 18.18 11.39 -1.76
N ASN A 177 17.28 12.17 -1.17
CA ASN A 177 17.49 12.95 0.04
C ASN A 177 16.42 12.60 1.08
N LYS A 178 16.69 12.94 2.34
CA LYS A 178 15.68 12.91 3.40
C LYS A 178 14.52 13.85 3.05
N GLY A 179 13.30 13.34 3.11
CA GLY A 179 12.07 14.06 2.74
C GLY A 179 11.57 13.78 1.32
N ASP A 180 12.36 13.12 0.47
CA ASP A 180 11.88 12.69 -0.85
C ASP A 180 10.79 11.62 -0.70
N ILE A 181 9.81 11.61 -1.62
CA ILE A 181 8.68 10.66 -1.63
C ILE A 181 8.86 9.66 -2.78
N LEU A 182 8.77 8.37 -2.45
CA LEU A 182 8.81 7.27 -3.41
C LEU A 182 7.51 6.46 -3.33
N TYR A 183 7.08 5.91 -4.45
CA TYR A 183 5.94 5.02 -4.55
C TYR A 183 6.45 3.59 -4.72
N ILE A 184 6.38 2.81 -3.64
CA ILE A 184 7.00 1.48 -3.56
C ILE A 184 5.99 0.43 -4.03
N ARG A 185 6.38 -0.36 -5.03
CA ARG A 185 5.57 -1.46 -5.56
C ARG A 185 5.35 -2.55 -4.51
N GLU A 186 4.10 -2.90 -4.25
CA GLU A 186 3.73 -4.09 -3.48
C GLU A 186 3.15 -5.18 -4.41
N SER A 187 3.65 -6.42 -4.30
CA SER A 187 3.25 -7.52 -5.20
C SER A 187 2.04 -8.30 -4.68
N TYR A 188 0.93 -7.58 -4.47
CA TYR A 188 -0.39 -8.15 -4.18
C TYR A 188 -1.48 -7.49 -5.02
N ARG A 189 -2.69 -8.08 -4.96
CA ARG A 189 -3.90 -7.57 -5.58
C ARG A 189 -5.03 -7.55 -4.58
N ILE A 190 -5.99 -6.67 -4.80
CA ILE A 190 -7.16 -6.50 -3.94
C ILE A 190 -8.42 -6.80 -4.74
N THR A 191 -9.45 -7.33 -4.09
CA THR A 191 -10.73 -7.68 -4.75
C THR A 191 -11.79 -6.58 -4.64
N GLU A 192 -11.44 -5.42 -4.08
CA GLU A 192 -12.36 -4.30 -3.95
C GLU A 192 -12.69 -3.70 -5.33
N GLN A 193 -13.99 -3.50 -5.56
CA GLN A 193 -14.50 -3.02 -6.84
C GLN A 193 -14.53 -1.50 -6.83
N TYR A 194 -13.66 -0.91 -7.63
CA TYR A 194 -13.54 0.54 -7.84
C TYR A 194 -14.04 0.94 -9.23
N ASN A 195 -13.92 0.02 -10.20
CA ASN A 195 -14.48 0.13 -11.54
C ASN A 195 -14.62 -1.27 -12.15
N ASP A 196 -15.23 -1.35 -13.32
CA ASP A 196 -15.51 -2.61 -14.04
C ASP A 196 -14.26 -3.47 -14.33
N ARG A 197 -13.04 -2.91 -14.21
CA ARG A 197 -11.77 -3.61 -14.42
C ARG A 197 -11.11 -4.16 -13.15
N SER A 198 -11.60 -3.85 -11.94
CA SER A 198 -10.95 -4.25 -10.67
C SER A 198 -10.65 -5.74 -10.56
N LEU A 199 -11.45 -6.61 -11.20
CA LEU A 199 -11.28 -8.06 -11.20
C LEU A 199 -10.80 -8.63 -12.56
N ASN A 200 -10.26 -7.80 -13.46
CA ASN A 200 -9.70 -8.23 -14.75
C ASN A 200 -8.64 -9.34 -14.57
N PHE A 201 -7.91 -9.34 -13.46
CA PHE A 201 -6.94 -10.39 -13.17
C PHE A 201 -7.57 -11.76 -12.90
N VAL A 202 -8.77 -11.79 -12.29
CA VAL A 202 -9.54 -13.03 -12.05
C VAL A 202 -10.17 -13.51 -13.35
N GLN A 203 -10.72 -12.59 -14.15
CA GLN A 203 -11.24 -12.91 -15.48
C GLN A 203 -10.14 -13.50 -16.38
N LYS A 204 -8.98 -12.86 -16.48
CA LYS A 204 -7.86 -13.35 -17.29
C LYS A 204 -7.30 -14.69 -16.79
N ALA A 205 -7.30 -14.92 -15.48
CA ALA A 205 -6.90 -16.20 -14.91
C ALA A 205 -7.89 -17.32 -15.29
N GLU A 206 -9.20 -17.04 -15.22
CA GLU A 206 -10.23 -17.96 -15.70
C GLU A 206 -10.12 -18.22 -17.21
N GLU A 207 -10.02 -17.18 -18.04
CA GLU A 207 -9.90 -17.32 -19.51
C GLU A 207 -8.68 -18.18 -19.91
N ASN A 208 -7.54 -17.97 -19.25
CA ASN A 208 -6.35 -18.81 -19.45
C ASN A 208 -6.58 -20.26 -19.02
N LEU A 209 -7.24 -20.49 -17.88
CA LEU A 209 -7.53 -21.83 -17.37
C LEU A 209 -8.48 -22.58 -18.32
N LYS A 210 -9.52 -21.91 -18.82
CA LYS A 210 -10.44 -22.47 -19.82
C LYS A 210 -9.72 -22.79 -21.13
N ALA A 211 -8.93 -21.85 -21.66
CA ALA A 211 -8.14 -22.07 -22.86
C ALA A 211 -7.11 -23.21 -22.72
N GLN A 212 -6.71 -23.55 -21.50
CA GLN A 212 -5.86 -24.70 -21.21
C GLN A 212 -6.64 -26.01 -21.13
N PHE A 213 -7.77 -26.07 -20.43
CA PHE A 213 -8.43 -27.33 -20.06
C PHE A 213 -9.73 -27.65 -20.81
N GLU A 214 -10.32 -26.70 -21.53
CA GLU A 214 -11.58 -26.91 -22.26
C GLU A 214 -11.36 -27.28 -23.73
N ASN A 215 -12.22 -28.17 -24.22
CA ASN A 215 -12.32 -28.53 -25.63
C ASN A 215 -13.06 -27.45 -26.44
N LYS A 216 -13.18 -27.65 -27.76
CA LYS A 216 -13.85 -26.69 -28.67
C LYS A 216 -15.35 -26.47 -28.39
N SER A 217 -15.97 -27.28 -27.53
CA SER A 217 -17.36 -27.11 -27.07
C SER A 217 -17.48 -26.26 -25.81
N GLY A 218 -16.37 -25.88 -25.16
CA GLY A 218 -16.37 -25.19 -23.87
C GLY A 218 -16.62 -26.13 -22.68
N GLU A 219 -16.32 -27.42 -22.85
CA GLU A 219 -16.39 -28.44 -21.78
C GLU A 219 -14.97 -28.91 -21.44
N PHE A 220 -14.72 -29.30 -20.19
CA PHE A 220 -13.43 -29.87 -19.78
C PHE A 220 -13.04 -31.08 -20.65
N ASP A 221 -11.84 -31.05 -21.24
CA ASP A 221 -11.37 -32.10 -22.15
C ASP A 221 -10.89 -33.35 -21.39
N SER A 222 -11.84 -34.15 -20.93
CA SER A 222 -11.59 -35.45 -20.29
C SER A 222 -11.00 -36.52 -21.23
N SER A 223 -10.84 -36.23 -22.53
CA SER A 223 -10.11 -37.09 -23.46
C SER A 223 -8.61 -36.83 -23.45
N HIS A 224 -8.20 -35.63 -23.05
CA HIS A 224 -6.79 -35.21 -22.96
C HIS A 224 -6.28 -35.11 -21.51
N TYR A 225 -7.14 -34.74 -20.57
CA TYR A 225 -6.79 -34.49 -19.17
C TYR A 225 -7.38 -35.52 -18.20
N SER A 226 -6.64 -35.77 -17.12
CA SER A 226 -7.01 -36.74 -16.08
C SER A 226 -8.03 -36.19 -15.06
N GLU A 227 -8.63 -37.10 -14.30
CA GLU A 227 -9.51 -36.77 -13.16
C GLU A 227 -8.81 -35.96 -12.05
N ILE A 228 -7.47 -36.02 -11.97
CA ILE A 228 -6.68 -35.19 -11.04
C ILE A 228 -6.62 -33.75 -11.56
N GLU A 229 -6.40 -33.57 -12.87
CA GLU A 229 -6.42 -32.27 -13.52
C GLU A 229 -7.82 -31.66 -13.55
N LYS A 230 -8.87 -32.49 -13.66
CA LYS A 230 -10.26 -32.04 -13.50
C LYS A 230 -10.51 -31.44 -12.11
N LYS A 231 -10.07 -32.12 -11.04
CA LYS A 231 -10.18 -31.59 -9.67
C LYS A 231 -9.39 -30.30 -9.46
N TYR A 232 -8.23 -30.17 -10.13
CA TYR A 232 -7.48 -28.93 -10.15
C TYR A 232 -8.28 -27.80 -10.83
N TYR A 233 -8.77 -28.03 -12.06
CA TYR A 233 -9.59 -27.08 -12.82
C TYR A 233 -10.83 -26.65 -12.02
N ASP A 234 -11.61 -27.60 -11.50
CA ASP A 234 -12.82 -27.33 -10.71
C ASP A 234 -12.47 -26.46 -9.48
N GLY A 235 -11.38 -26.77 -8.77
CA GLY A 235 -10.92 -26.02 -7.61
C GLY A 235 -10.42 -24.60 -7.92
N GLN A 236 -9.74 -24.38 -9.06
CA GLN A 236 -9.39 -23.03 -9.52
C GLN A 236 -10.64 -22.22 -9.86
N MET A 237 -11.61 -22.82 -10.56
CA MET A 237 -12.87 -22.19 -10.90
C MET A 237 -13.68 -21.82 -9.65
N GLU A 238 -13.69 -22.68 -8.63
CA GLU A 238 -14.31 -22.38 -7.33
C GLU A 238 -13.60 -21.21 -6.62
N TYR A 239 -12.26 -21.23 -6.59
CA TYR A 239 -11.44 -20.16 -6.03
C TYR A 239 -11.69 -18.79 -6.69
N TYR A 240 -11.69 -18.73 -8.02
CA TYR A 240 -11.98 -17.49 -8.78
C TYR A 240 -13.41 -16.99 -8.51
N ASN A 241 -14.38 -17.90 -8.37
CA ASN A 241 -15.73 -17.54 -7.97
C ASN A 241 -15.83 -17.06 -6.51
N THR A 242 -15.05 -17.61 -5.58
CA THR A 242 -14.92 -17.09 -4.22
C THR A 242 -14.36 -15.66 -4.21
N LEU A 243 -13.30 -15.36 -4.99
CA LEU A 243 -12.76 -14.00 -5.08
C LEU A 243 -13.81 -12.99 -5.55
N ARG A 244 -14.64 -13.34 -6.54
CA ARG A 244 -15.74 -12.49 -7.01
C ARG A 244 -16.85 -12.32 -5.96
N ARG A 245 -17.30 -13.42 -5.34
CA ARG A 245 -18.35 -13.43 -4.32
C ARG A 245 -17.93 -12.74 -3.02
N GLY A 246 -16.64 -12.64 -2.75
CA GLY A 246 -16.07 -11.96 -1.59
C GLY A 246 -16.30 -10.45 -1.55
N ASN A 247 -16.70 -9.82 -2.67
CA ASN A 247 -17.12 -8.41 -2.73
C ASN A 247 -16.17 -7.45 -2.00
N GLY A 248 -14.87 -7.52 -2.30
CA GLY A 248 -13.84 -6.69 -1.68
C GLY A 248 -13.20 -7.22 -0.40
N ARG A 249 -13.69 -8.32 0.19
CA ARG A 249 -13.09 -8.94 1.39
C ARG A 249 -11.64 -9.38 1.21
N TYR A 250 -11.23 -9.78 0.01
CA TYR A 250 -9.98 -10.51 -0.18
C TYR A 250 -8.82 -9.65 -0.68
N ILE A 251 -7.65 -9.86 -0.08
CA ILE A 251 -6.34 -9.50 -0.65
C ILE A 251 -5.69 -10.77 -1.18
N GLN A 252 -5.41 -10.80 -2.47
CA GLN A 252 -4.76 -11.92 -3.15
C GLN A 252 -3.25 -11.69 -3.22
N THR A 253 -2.47 -12.57 -2.58
CA THR A 253 -1.00 -12.50 -2.62
C THR A 253 -0.35 -13.87 -2.44
N THR A 254 0.66 -14.15 -3.26
CA THR A 254 1.54 -15.33 -3.15
C THR A 254 2.99 -14.97 -2.85
N TRP A 255 3.34 -13.67 -2.83
CA TRP A 255 4.72 -13.21 -2.74
C TRP A 255 4.99 -12.40 -1.47
N ASN A 256 4.33 -11.26 -1.30
CA ASN A 256 4.62 -10.31 -0.21
C ASN A 256 4.21 -10.91 1.15
N PRO A 257 5.17 -11.10 2.09
CA PRO A 257 4.90 -11.62 3.43
C PRO A 257 4.57 -10.52 4.45
N VAL A 258 4.70 -9.25 4.05
CA VAL A 258 4.43 -8.03 4.83
C VAL A 258 3.78 -7.03 3.87
N PHE A 259 2.88 -6.18 4.38
CA PHE A 259 2.29 -5.04 3.67
C PHE A 259 2.66 -3.76 4.40
N LEU A 260 2.98 -2.71 3.65
CA LEU A 260 3.32 -1.38 4.15
C LEU A 260 2.14 -0.76 4.92
N GLN A 261 2.30 -0.53 6.23
CA GLN A 261 1.27 0.02 7.12
C GLN A 261 1.48 1.53 7.31
N LYS A 262 0.38 2.30 7.26
CA LYS A 262 0.40 3.75 7.46
C LYS A 262 1.10 4.14 8.77
N GLY A 263 2.05 5.07 8.69
CA GLY A 263 2.82 5.57 9.83
C GLY A 263 3.93 4.65 10.37
N GLN A 264 4.10 3.42 9.84
CA GLN A 264 5.24 2.56 10.18
C GLN A 264 6.45 2.84 9.29
N SER A 265 7.65 2.57 9.83
CA SER A 265 8.92 2.68 9.11
C SER A 265 9.47 1.32 8.69
N TYR A 266 10.06 1.29 7.50
CA TYR A 266 10.57 0.09 6.84
C TYR A 266 11.96 0.34 6.26
N LEU A 267 12.80 -0.70 6.24
CA LEU A 267 13.99 -0.76 5.40
C LEU A 267 13.57 -1.25 4.00
N ILE A 268 13.89 -0.46 2.99
CA ILE A 268 13.50 -0.65 1.60
C ILE A 268 14.74 -0.59 0.72
N PHE A 269 14.81 -1.48 -0.27
CA PHE A 269 15.88 -1.49 -1.28
C PHE A 269 15.32 -0.93 -2.59
N ALA A 270 15.69 0.31 -2.88
CA ALA A 270 15.22 1.10 -4.01
C ALA A 270 16.28 1.15 -5.10
N ASP A 271 15.89 1.14 -6.38
CA ASP A 271 16.82 1.52 -7.44
C ASP A 271 17.17 3.01 -7.35
N ASN A 272 18.45 3.34 -7.55
CA ASN A 272 19.00 4.69 -7.44
C ASN A 272 18.63 5.51 -8.70
N ASP A 273 17.33 5.74 -8.91
CA ASP A 273 16.76 6.48 -10.03
C ASP A 273 15.67 7.47 -9.56
N THR A 274 15.85 8.74 -9.87
CA THR A 274 14.90 9.82 -9.57
C THR A 274 13.98 10.16 -10.75
N THR A 275 13.90 9.31 -11.77
CA THR A 275 13.04 9.54 -12.96
C THR A 275 11.56 9.55 -12.55
N ALA A 276 11.04 10.77 -12.43
CA ALA A 276 9.66 11.08 -12.16
C ALA A 276 8.73 10.64 -13.30
N ASN A 277 7.49 10.31 -12.96
CA ASN A 277 6.42 10.06 -13.91
C ASN A 277 6.06 11.34 -14.69
N GLU A 278 5.95 11.25 -16.01
CA GLU A 278 5.67 12.41 -16.88
C GLU A 278 4.30 13.06 -16.66
N VAL A 279 3.32 12.32 -16.10
CA VAL A 279 1.94 12.80 -15.93
C VAL A 279 1.75 13.56 -14.62
N GLU A 280 2.40 13.11 -13.54
CA GLU A 280 2.13 13.57 -12.17
C GLU A 280 3.37 13.87 -11.33
N GLY A 281 4.59 13.60 -11.82
CA GLY A 281 5.84 13.87 -11.12
C GLY A 281 6.26 12.83 -10.06
N ASN A 282 5.45 11.81 -9.79
CA ASN A 282 5.74 10.79 -8.78
C ASN A 282 6.87 9.83 -9.20
N ILE A 283 7.75 9.47 -8.28
CA ILE A 283 8.83 8.49 -8.51
C ILE A 283 8.34 7.10 -8.13
N TYR A 284 8.16 6.23 -9.14
CA TYR A 284 7.74 4.83 -8.96
C TYR A 284 8.92 3.89 -8.89
N ASN A 285 9.02 3.14 -7.79
CA ASN A 285 10.07 2.18 -7.51
C ASN A 285 9.55 0.74 -7.64
N SER A 286 10.19 -0.06 -8.49
CA SER A 286 9.82 -1.46 -8.79
C SER A 286 10.92 -2.47 -8.45
N ALA A 287 12.02 -2.02 -7.84
CA ALA A 287 13.29 -2.73 -7.78
C ALA A 287 13.23 -4.05 -6.99
N TYR A 288 13.41 -3.99 -5.66
CA TYR A 288 13.38 -5.19 -4.81
C TYR A 288 12.04 -5.32 -4.07
N PRO A 289 11.28 -6.43 -4.24
CA PRO A 289 9.90 -6.52 -3.79
C PRO A 289 9.72 -6.85 -2.29
N ILE A 290 10.80 -7.08 -1.54
CA ILE A 290 10.75 -7.37 -0.11
C ILE A 290 11.16 -6.13 0.69
N VAL A 291 10.23 -5.66 1.52
CA VAL A 291 10.43 -4.59 2.52
C VAL A 291 10.55 -5.19 3.91
N PHE A 292 11.33 -4.57 4.80
CA PHE A 292 11.59 -5.09 6.15
C PHE A 292 11.02 -4.16 7.23
N ASP A 293 10.10 -4.69 8.03
CA ASP A 293 9.45 -3.97 9.14
C ASP A 293 10.48 -3.67 10.25
N LEU A 294 10.74 -2.37 10.46
CA LEU A 294 11.68 -1.89 11.49
C LEU A 294 11.02 -1.81 12.87
N GLU A 295 9.69 -1.82 12.95
CA GLU A 295 8.91 -1.71 14.20
C GLU A 295 8.77 -3.04 14.95
N GLN A 296 9.37 -4.13 14.45
CA GLN A 296 9.37 -5.45 15.08
C GLN A 296 10.76 -5.83 15.58
N SER A 297 10.83 -6.35 16.81
CA SER A 297 12.08 -6.90 17.38
C SER A 297 12.48 -8.27 16.81
N LYS A 298 11.61 -8.90 16.00
CA LYS A 298 11.79 -10.22 15.36
C LYS A 298 11.05 -10.27 14.00
N PRO A 299 11.45 -11.13 13.04
CA PRO A 299 10.79 -11.20 11.74
C PRO A 299 9.38 -11.78 11.87
N SER A 300 8.38 -10.92 11.76
CA SER A 300 6.97 -11.28 11.63
C SER A 300 6.58 -11.33 10.16
N VAL A 301 5.74 -12.30 9.80
CA VAL A 301 5.07 -12.37 8.49
C VAL A 301 3.57 -12.37 8.74
N LEU A 302 2.81 -11.86 7.79
CA LEU A 302 1.36 -11.96 7.75
C LEU A 302 0.91 -13.43 7.82
N LYS A 303 -0.33 -13.66 8.24
CA LYS A 303 -0.93 -15.00 8.33
C LYS A 303 -2.34 -14.94 7.76
N SER A 304 -2.79 -16.05 7.17
CA SER A 304 -4.21 -16.24 6.84
C SER A 304 -5.07 -16.25 8.12
N GLU A 305 -6.39 -16.09 8.00
CA GLU A 305 -7.33 -16.33 9.12
C GLU A 305 -7.14 -17.73 9.75
N ARG A 306 -6.76 -18.72 8.92
CA ARG A 306 -6.45 -20.10 9.32
C ARG A 306 -5.10 -20.26 10.03
N LYS A 307 -4.31 -19.18 10.13
CA LYS A 307 -2.96 -19.12 10.74
C LYS A 307 -1.91 -19.96 10.00
N ASP A 308 -1.98 -20.00 8.68
CA ASP A 308 -0.99 -20.66 7.85
C ASP A 308 0.27 -19.79 7.73
N ASP A 309 1.38 -20.22 8.32
CA ASP A 309 2.63 -19.44 8.34
C ASP A 309 3.39 -19.46 6.99
N GLY A 310 3.03 -20.40 6.09
CA GLY A 310 3.84 -20.85 4.96
C GLY A 310 3.29 -20.62 3.56
N VAL A 311 2.46 -19.59 3.41
CA VAL A 311 1.65 -19.35 2.21
C VAL A 311 2.18 -18.25 1.28
N PHE A 312 3.33 -17.67 1.60
CA PHE A 312 4.06 -16.73 0.75
C PHE A 312 5.41 -17.29 0.32
N THR A 313 5.74 -17.09 -0.95
CA THR A 313 7.00 -17.57 -1.56
C THR A 313 8.21 -16.90 -0.92
N ALA A 314 8.13 -15.60 -0.62
CA ALA A 314 9.23 -14.87 -0.01
C ALA A 314 9.37 -15.06 1.52
N SER A 315 8.48 -15.79 2.20
CA SER A 315 8.52 -15.94 3.67
C SER A 315 9.83 -16.50 4.21
N TYR A 316 10.50 -17.39 3.48
CA TYR A 316 11.81 -17.92 3.90
C TYR A 316 12.91 -16.89 3.74
N ALA A 317 13.00 -16.26 2.56
CA ALA A 317 13.99 -15.23 2.27
C ALA A 317 13.85 -14.03 3.21
N TYR A 318 12.62 -13.56 3.45
CA TYR A 318 12.34 -12.54 4.44
C TYR A 318 12.93 -12.88 5.82
N ARG A 319 12.66 -14.08 6.36
CA ARG A 319 13.16 -14.51 7.67
C ARG A 319 14.67 -14.73 7.73
N TYR A 320 15.29 -15.08 6.60
CA TYR A 320 16.75 -15.25 6.49
C TYR A 320 17.43 -13.88 6.40
N GLN A 321 17.05 -13.08 5.41
CA GLN A 321 17.61 -11.75 5.14
C GLN A 321 17.40 -10.80 6.32
N TRP A 322 16.23 -10.81 6.97
CA TRP A 322 15.97 -9.97 8.15
C TRP A 322 17.02 -10.17 9.25
N LYS A 323 17.53 -11.40 9.46
CA LYS A 323 18.55 -11.65 10.49
C LYS A 323 19.87 -10.96 10.15
N ILE A 324 20.36 -11.17 8.93
CA ILE A 324 21.59 -10.56 8.43
C ILE A 324 21.45 -9.03 8.41
N LEU A 325 20.28 -8.53 8.04
CA LEU A 325 19.97 -7.09 8.05
C LEU A 325 19.85 -6.50 9.46
N LYS A 326 19.34 -7.24 10.46
CA LYS A 326 19.38 -6.79 11.86
C LYS A 326 20.80 -6.81 12.44
N GLU A 327 21.67 -7.70 11.95
CA GLU A 327 23.09 -7.71 12.32
C GLU A 327 23.86 -6.55 11.66
N LYS A 328 23.59 -6.24 10.38
CA LYS A 328 24.25 -5.17 9.62
C LYS A 328 23.74 -3.76 9.96
N TYR A 329 22.42 -3.58 10.08
CA TYR A 329 21.73 -2.29 10.21
C TYR A 329 20.93 -2.19 11.52
N GLY A 330 21.37 -2.91 12.57
CA GLY A 330 20.59 -3.14 13.78
C GLY A 330 20.14 -1.90 14.54
N GLU A 331 20.83 -0.77 14.39
CA GLU A 331 20.47 0.51 15.03
C GLU A 331 19.16 1.12 14.49
N HIS A 332 18.76 0.78 13.25
CA HIS A 332 17.48 1.23 12.69
C HIS A 332 16.32 0.28 13.03
N PHE A 333 16.60 -0.95 13.49
CA PHE A 333 15.58 -1.92 13.92
C PHE A 333 15.23 -1.73 15.39
N LYS A 334 13.96 -1.96 15.74
CA LYS A 334 13.52 -2.04 17.14
C LYS A 334 14.26 -3.17 17.87
N SER A 335 14.79 -2.84 19.05
CA SER A 335 15.53 -3.76 19.91
C SER A 335 14.70 -4.99 20.29
#